data_AF-A0A8S0YWZ9-F1
#
_entry.id   AF-A0A8S0YWZ9-F1
#
_cell.length_a   1.000
_cell.length_b   1.000
_cell.length_c   1.000
_cell.angle_alpha   90.00
_cell.angle_beta   90.00
_cell.angle_gamma   90.00
#
_symmetry.space_group_name_H-M   'P 1'
#
loop_
_entity.id
_entity.type
_entity.pdbx_description
1 polymer ?
#
loop_
_entity_poly.entity_id
_entity_poly.type
_entity_poly.pdbx_seq_one_letter_code
_entity_poly.pdbx_strand_id
1 'polypeptide(L)'
;MHHNAIEKCNILWNAAGRPKTAEIIQGVLGHTLSKPGVTRWNSLYDAMKQIYSIKDKNIQLHRALCLRNYIIDREYEYINEYITCSCPIAEALDILQGEAIMYYGLLIPCLMALRKKLQKLENIPLTYCHDLAAAYRQSVERRFDEFFKLF
;
A
#
# COMPACT_ATOMS: atom_id res chain seq x y z
N MET A 1 2.22 10.70 -12.64
CA MET A 1 1.18 10.41 -11.62
C MET A 1 1.79 9.93 -10.30
N HIS A 2 2.45 8.76 -10.29
CA HIS A 2 3.10 8.19 -9.11
C HIS A 2 3.98 9.17 -8.33
N HIS A 3 4.92 9.85 -8.99
CA HIS A 3 5.86 10.76 -8.35
C HIS A 3 5.17 11.84 -7.52
N ASN A 4 4.21 12.55 -8.10
CA ASN A 4 3.46 13.62 -7.43
C ASN A 4 2.66 13.10 -6.23
N ALA A 5 1.99 11.97 -6.38
CA ALA A 5 1.21 11.36 -5.29
C ALA A 5 2.11 10.97 -4.11
N ILE A 6 3.24 10.32 -4.39
CA ILE A 6 4.21 9.91 -3.37
C ILE A 6 4.90 11.11 -2.73
N GLU A 7 5.22 12.17 -3.48
CA GLU A 7 5.79 13.39 -2.93
C GLU A 7 4.85 14.03 -1.90
N LYS A 8 3.56 14.14 -2.21
CA LYS A 8 2.55 14.66 -1.26
C LYS A 8 2.37 13.74 -0.05
N CYS A 9 2.34 12.42 -0.25
CA CYS A 9 2.31 11.46 0.86
C CYS A 9 3.54 11.60 1.76
N ASN A 10 4.73 11.76 1.18
CA ASN A 10 5.98 11.98 1.91
C ASN A 10 5.95 13.26 2.74
N ILE A 11 5.33 14.33 2.24
CA ILE A 11 5.17 15.57 3.02
C ILE A 11 4.33 15.30 4.27
N LEU A 12 3.21 14.58 4.16
CA LEU A 12 2.39 14.18 5.30
C LEU A 12 3.12 13.23 6.26
N TRP A 13 3.78 12.19 5.75
CA TRP A 13 4.54 11.26 6.58
C TRP A 13 5.72 11.93 7.30
N ASN A 14 6.39 12.89 6.67
CA ASN A 14 7.45 13.66 7.30
C ASN A 14 6.90 14.63 8.36
N ALA A 15 5.71 15.22 8.14
CA ALA A 15 5.01 16.00 9.14
C ALA A 15 4.60 15.14 10.35
N ALA A 16 4.12 13.92 10.11
CA ALA A 16 3.80 12.97 11.17
C ALA A 16 5.01 12.57 12.02
N GLY A 17 6.23 12.65 11.47
CA GLY A 17 7.47 12.34 12.18
C GLY A 17 8.01 13.46 13.09
N ARG A 18 7.40 14.65 13.11
CA ARG A 18 7.87 15.78 13.94
C ARG A 18 6.87 16.05 15.07
N PRO A 19 7.30 16.21 16.34
CA PRO A 19 6.39 16.25 17.49
C PRO A 19 5.22 17.25 17.35
N LYS A 20 5.54 18.53 17.03
CA LYS A 20 4.52 19.59 16.92
C LYS A 20 3.47 19.30 15.85
N THR A 21 3.89 18.83 14.67
CA THR A 21 2.96 18.53 13.58
C THR A 21 2.25 17.19 13.79
N ALA A 22 2.86 16.24 14.49
CA ALA A 22 2.22 14.99 14.90
C ALA A 22 1.05 15.24 15.85
N GLU A 23 1.19 16.15 16.82
CA GLU A 23 0.09 16.57 17.70
C GLU A 23 -1.08 17.19 16.91
N ILE A 24 -0.78 18.04 15.93
CA ILE A 24 -1.80 18.62 15.04
C ILE A 24 -2.51 17.52 14.24
N ILE A 25 -1.75 16.58 13.68
CA ILE A 25 -2.30 15.43 12.93
C ILE A 25 -3.22 14.61 13.84
N GLN A 26 -2.77 14.26 15.04
CA GLN A 26 -3.56 13.52 16.03
C GLN A 26 -4.84 14.28 16.40
N GLY A 27 -4.76 15.61 16.57
CA GLY A 27 -5.91 16.46 16.89
C GLY A 27 -6.96 16.53 15.77
N VAL A 28 -6.55 16.55 14.51
CA VAL A 28 -7.47 16.61 13.36
C VAL A 28 -8.02 15.23 13.00
N LEU A 29 -7.15 14.22 12.96
CA LEU A 29 -7.51 12.89 12.48
C LEU A 29 -8.11 12.01 13.58
N GLY A 30 -7.68 12.18 14.83
CA GLY A 30 -7.98 11.28 15.95
C GLY A 30 -7.01 10.10 16.05
N HIS A 31 -6.04 10.00 15.15
CA HIS A 31 -4.99 8.98 15.14
C HIS A 31 -3.72 9.53 14.47
N THR A 32 -2.60 8.82 14.64
CA THR A 32 -1.32 9.17 14.01
C THR A 32 -1.25 8.65 12.57
N LEU A 33 -0.36 9.22 11.77
CA LEU A 33 0.01 8.68 10.46
C LEU A 33 1.35 7.96 10.56
N SER A 34 1.37 6.71 10.10
CA SER A 34 2.58 5.88 10.10
C SER A 34 3.39 6.15 8.84
N LYS A 35 4.66 6.50 9.01
CA LYS A 35 5.60 6.60 7.89
C LYS A 35 6.00 5.17 7.45
N PRO A 36 6.02 4.87 6.13
CA PRO A 36 6.48 3.57 5.66
C PRO A 36 7.94 3.33 6.07
N GLY A 37 8.18 2.19 6.74
CA GLY A 37 9.49 1.75 7.21
C GLY A 37 10.10 0.70 6.30
N VAL A 38 11.42 0.76 6.09
CA VAL A 38 12.15 -0.16 5.20
C VAL A 38 12.18 -1.60 5.74
N THR A 39 12.02 -1.78 7.05
CA THR A 39 12.18 -3.07 7.73
C THR A 39 10.95 -3.98 7.66
N ARG A 40 9.77 -3.46 7.27
CA ARG A 40 8.52 -4.22 7.18
C ARG A 40 7.97 -4.15 5.75
N TRP A 41 7.90 -5.29 5.07
CA TRP A 41 7.66 -5.34 3.61
C TRP A 41 6.28 -4.82 3.16
N ASN A 42 5.27 -4.85 4.03
CA ASN A 42 3.93 -4.32 3.77
C ASN A 42 3.73 -2.85 4.24
N SER A 43 4.77 -2.19 4.77
CA SER A 43 4.62 -0.88 5.43
C SER A 43 4.13 0.24 4.52
N LEU A 44 4.54 0.24 3.24
CA LEU A 44 4.08 1.22 2.26
C LEU A 44 2.60 1.02 1.92
N TYR A 45 2.16 -0.22 1.83
CA TYR A 45 0.74 -0.53 1.65
C TYR A 45 -0.10 -0.04 2.83
N ASP A 46 0.33 -0.30 4.06
CA ASP A 46 -0.36 0.13 5.27
C ASP A 46 -0.41 1.66 5.37
N ALA A 47 0.72 2.32 5.10
CA ALA A 47 0.80 3.79 5.10
C ALA A 47 -0.09 4.42 4.01
N MET A 48 -0.12 3.84 2.80
CA MET A 48 -0.99 4.30 1.72
C MET A 48 -2.48 4.11 2.05
N LYS A 49 -2.84 2.98 2.68
CA LYS A 49 -4.20 2.77 3.22
C LYS A 49 -4.60 3.83 4.23
N GLN A 50 -3.71 4.19 5.15
CA GLN A 50 -3.98 5.27 6.12
C GLN A 50 -4.20 6.60 5.40
N ILE A 51 -3.36 6.96 4.43
CA ILE A 51 -3.55 8.18 3.63
C ILE A 51 -4.90 8.15 2.90
N TYR A 52 -5.28 7.03 2.29
CA TYR A 52 -6.57 6.91 1.62
C TYR A 52 -7.75 7.09 2.58
N SER A 53 -7.66 6.55 3.80
CA SER A 53 -8.72 6.63 4.80
C SER A 53 -9.01 8.06 5.31
N ILE A 54 -8.07 8.99 5.13
CA ILE A 54 -8.22 10.39 5.57
C ILE A 54 -8.67 11.33 4.45
N LYS A 55 -9.13 10.79 3.31
CA LYS A 55 -9.55 11.56 2.14
C LYS A 55 -10.53 12.70 2.49
N ASP A 56 -11.51 12.43 3.34
CA ASP A 56 -12.52 13.43 3.74
C ASP A 56 -11.95 14.56 4.60
N LYS A 57 -10.91 14.26 5.38
CA LYS A 57 -10.23 15.23 6.26
C LYS A 57 -9.03 15.91 5.59
N ASN A 58 -8.72 15.56 4.33
CA ASN A 58 -7.53 16.01 3.60
C ASN A 58 -7.36 17.54 3.63
N ILE A 59 -8.42 18.28 3.29
CA ILE A 59 -8.38 19.76 3.23
C ILE A 59 -8.18 20.35 4.63
N GLN A 60 -8.92 19.83 5.62
CA GLN A 60 -8.81 20.30 7.01
C GLN A 60 -7.41 20.05 7.57
N LEU A 61 -6.85 18.87 7.32
CA LEU A 61 -5.52 18.49 7.76
C LEU A 61 -4.43 19.38 7.15
N HIS A 62 -4.46 19.57 5.83
CA HIS A 62 -3.47 20.41 5.15
C HIS A 62 -3.56 21.88 5.62
N ARG A 63 -4.77 22.40 5.85
CA ARG A 63 -4.96 23.74 6.44
C ARG A 63 -4.35 23.84 7.84
N ALA A 64 -4.61 22.87 8.71
CA ALA A 64 -4.07 22.84 10.06
C ALA A 64 -2.53 22.75 10.09
N LEU A 65 -1.94 22.09 9.09
CA LEU A 65 -0.50 21.98 8.91
C LEU A 65 0.13 23.13 8.09
N CYS A 66 -0.67 24.12 7.66
CA CYS A 66 -0.25 25.20 6.76
C CYS A 66 0.38 24.70 5.43
N LEU A 67 -0.04 23.54 4.94
CA LEU A 67 0.39 22.94 3.69
C LEU A 67 -0.55 23.36 2.54
N ARG A 68 0.03 23.75 1.40
CA ARG A 68 -0.74 24.20 0.22
C ARG A 68 -0.96 23.09 -0.82
N ASN A 69 -0.27 21.96 -0.67
CA ASN A 69 -0.18 20.87 -1.63
C ASN A 69 -1.15 19.71 -1.30
N TYR A 70 -2.45 19.99 -1.35
CA TYR A 70 -3.49 18.97 -1.12
C TYR A 70 -3.35 17.79 -2.07
N ILE A 71 -3.64 16.58 -1.58
CA ILE A 71 -3.84 15.42 -2.45
C ILE A 71 -5.15 15.62 -3.22
N ILE A 72 -5.11 15.59 -4.55
CA ILE A 72 -6.28 15.82 -5.40
C ILE A 72 -7.01 14.50 -5.70
N ASP A 73 -8.19 14.53 -6.33
CA ASP A 73 -8.96 13.30 -6.58
C ASP A 73 -8.23 12.26 -7.43
N ARG A 74 -7.56 12.71 -8.51
CA ARG A 74 -6.68 11.82 -9.32
C ARG A 74 -5.56 11.22 -8.45
N GLU A 75 -5.03 12.03 -7.53
CA GLU A 75 -4.22 11.68 -6.34
C GLU A 75 -4.69 10.37 -5.68
N TYR A 76 -5.92 10.45 -5.20
CA TYR A 76 -6.59 9.39 -4.47
C TYR A 76 -6.99 8.20 -5.35
N GLU A 77 -7.36 8.41 -6.61
CA GLU A 77 -7.61 7.34 -7.59
C GLU A 77 -6.33 6.50 -7.79
N TYR A 78 -5.19 7.16 -7.99
CA TYR A 78 -3.89 6.49 -8.05
C TYR A 78 -3.58 5.71 -6.76
N ILE A 79 -3.77 6.32 -5.59
CA ILE A 79 -3.52 5.67 -4.29
C ILE A 79 -4.43 4.43 -4.14
N ASN A 80 -5.69 4.52 -4.54
CA ASN A 80 -6.63 3.41 -4.50
C ASN A 80 -6.22 2.25 -5.42
N GLU A 81 -5.80 2.56 -6.65
CA GLU A 81 -5.27 1.56 -7.57
C GLU A 81 -4.00 0.91 -7.02
N TYR A 82 -3.08 1.70 -6.45
CA TYR A 82 -1.89 1.16 -5.80
C TYR A 82 -2.26 0.18 -4.68
N ILE A 83 -3.15 0.57 -3.76
CA ILE A 83 -3.63 -0.29 -2.67
C ILE A 83 -4.24 -1.57 -3.25
N THR A 84 -5.07 -1.47 -4.29
CA THR A 84 -5.72 -2.62 -4.94
C THR A 84 -4.68 -3.58 -5.52
N CYS A 85 -3.67 -3.07 -6.22
CA CYS A 85 -2.61 -3.88 -6.82
C CYS A 85 -1.71 -4.53 -5.76
N SER A 86 -1.39 -3.82 -4.67
CA SER A 86 -0.51 -4.30 -3.61
C SER A 86 -1.21 -5.21 -2.60
N CYS A 87 -2.55 -5.19 -2.53
CA CYS A 87 -3.34 -5.94 -1.54
C CYS A 87 -3.04 -7.45 -1.53
N PRO A 88 -3.01 -8.16 -2.68
CA PRO A 88 -2.73 -9.60 -2.66
C PRO A 88 -1.35 -9.93 -2.10
N ILE A 89 -0.34 -9.09 -2.38
CA ILE A 89 1.02 -9.25 -1.87
C ILE A 89 1.05 -9.01 -0.37
N ALA A 90 0.43 -7.92 0.11
CA ALA A 90 0.39 -7.60 1.53
C ALA A 90 -0.29 -8.72 2.35
N GLU A 91 -1.43 -9.22 1.89
CA GLU A 91 -2.13 -10.34 2.55
C GLU A 91 -1.29 -11.62 2.58
N ALA A 92 -0.62 -11.96 1.47
CA ALA A 92 0.25 -13.13 1.42
C ALA A 92 1.44 -12.98 2.38
N LEU A 93 2.00 -11.77 2.50
CA LEU A 93 3.07 -11.48 3.45
C LEU A 93 2.59 -11.61 4.90
N ASP A 94 1.41 -11.08 5.24
CA ASP A 94 0.86 -11.21 6.60
C ASP A 94 0.62 -12.67 6.98
N ILE A 95 0.14 -13.49 6.04
CA ILE A 95 -0.03 -14.94 6.24
C ILE A 95 1.32 -15.63 6.47
N LEU A 96 2.31 -15.36 5.62
CA LEU A 96 3.61 -16.01 5.65
C LEU A 96 4.52 -15.50 6.79
N GLN A 97 4.29 -14.29 7.30
CA GLN A 97 5.01 -13.72 8.44
C GLN A 97 4.35 -14.08 9.79
N GLY A 98 3.13 -14.62 9.79
CA GLY A 98 2.46 -15.08 11.00
C GLY A 98 3.11 -16.32 11.60
N GLU A 99 3.89 -16.14 12.67
CA GLU A 99 4.67 -17.19 13.35
C GLU A 99 3.82 -18.39 13.83
N ALA A 100 2.51 -18.22 14.01
CA ALA A 100 1.64 -19.24 14.59
C ALA A 100 1.20 -20.38 13.64
N ILE A 101 1.35 -20.23 12.31
CA ILE A 101 0.75 -21.17 11.32
C ILE A 101 1.75 -21.58 10.21
N MET A 102 3.00 -21.11 10.24
CA MET A 102 3.95 -21.37 9.16
C MET A 102 4.57 -22.77 9.25
N TYR A 103 3.83 -23.77 8.79
CA TYR A 103 4.39 -25.04 8.30
C TYR A 103 4.59 -24.95 6.78
N TYR A 104 5.57 -25.68 6.23
CA TYR A 104 5.79 -25.78 4.78
C TYR A 104 4.52 -26.12 3.98
N GLY A 105 3.52 -26.78 4.61
CA GLY A 105 2.22 -27.08 4.01
C GLY A 105 1.34 -25.87 3.66
N LEU A 106 1.56 -24.69 4.25
CA LEU A 106 0.77 -23.48 3.94
C LEU A 106 1.38 -22.65 2.80
N LEU A 107 2.67 -22.85 2.49
CA LEU A 107 3.39 -22.08 1.48
C LEU A 107 2.76 -22.26 0.08
N ILE A 108 2.58 -23.50 -0.36
CA ILE A 108 2.05 -23.79 -1.70
C ILE A 108 0.62 -23.23 -1.87
N PRO A 109 -0.35 -23.52 -0.97
CA PRO A 109 -1.69 -22.94 -1.06
C PRO A 109 -1.68 -21.41 -1.09
N CYS A 110 -0.82 -20.77 -0.28
CA CYS A 110 -0.70 -19.32 -0.25
C CYS A 110 -0.17 -18.76 -1.59
N LEU A 111 0.87 -19.38 -2.16
CA LEU A 111 1.44 -18.96 -3.45
C LEU A 111 0.45 -19.15 -4.61
N MET A 112 -0.30 -20.26 -4.63
CA MET A 112 -1.34 -20.50 -5.65
C MET A 112 -2.47 -19.48 -5.54
N ALA A 113 -2.94 -19.20 -4.32
CA ALA A 113 -3.95 -18.17 -4.08
C ALA A 113 -3.46 -16.78 -4.48
N LEU A 114 -2.21 -16.44 -4.15
CA LEU A 114 -1.57 -15.19 -4.55
C LEU A 114 -1.52 -15.05 -6.07
N ARG A 115 -1.01 -16.07 -6.78
CA ARG A 115 -0.95 -16.07 -8.26
C ARG A 115 -2.33 -15.85 -8.88
N LYS A 116 -3.35 -16.56 -8.39
CA LYS A 116 -4.73 -16.39 -8.88
C LYS A 116 -5.28 -14.99 -8.62
N LYS A 117 -5.00 -14.39 -7.45
CA LYS A 117 -5.39 -13.01 -7.15
C LYS A 117 -4.69 -12.01 -8.07
N LEU A 118 -3.39 -12.18 -8.33
CA LEU A 118 -2.63 -11.32 -9.24
C LEU A 118 -3.11 -11.43 -10.69
N GLN A 119 -3.46 -12.63 -11.17
CA GLN A 119 -4.08 -12.83 -12.48
C GLN A 119 -5.44 -12.12 -12.60
N LYS A 120 -6.24 -12.10 -11.52
CA LYS A 120 -7.51 -11.36 -11.52
C LYS A 120 -7.31 -9.86 -11.64
N LEU A 121 -6.17 -9.30 -11.20
CA LEU A 121 -5.89 -7.86 -11.34
C LEU A 121 -5.79 -7.44 -12.81
N GLU A 122 -5.44 -8.35 -13.73
CA GLU A 122 -5.39 -8.04 -15.18
C GLU A 122 -6.78 -7.76 -15.77
N ASN A 123 -7.84 -8.25 -15.13
CA ASN A 123 -9.22 -7.98 -15.55
C ASN A 123 -9.79 -6.69 -14.93
N ILE A 124 -9.04 -6.02 -14.06
CA ILE A 124 -9.47 -4.77 -13.45
C ILE A 124 -9.06 -3.61 -14.38
N PRO A 125 -9.99 -2.71 -14.74
CA PRO A 125 -9.63 -1.51 -15.50
C PRO A 125 -8.81 -0.57 -14.61
N LEU A 126 -7.48 -0.60 -14.78
CA LEU A 126 -6.53 0.26 -14.08
C LEU A 126 -6.08 1.40 -15.00
N THR A 127 -6.16 2.63 -14.50
CA THR A 127 -5.77 3.86 -15.24
C THR A 127 -4.29 4.19 -15.03
N TYR A 128 -3.76 3.91 -13.84
CA TYR A 128 -2.43 4.35 -13.43
C TYR A 128 -1.49 3.22 -13.01
N CYS A 129 -2.01 2.11 -12.48
CA CYS A 129 -1.20 1.02 -11.90
C CYS A 129 -1.19 -0.27 -12.73
N HIS A 130 -1.52 -0.20 -14.02
CA HIS A 130 -1.48 -1.36 -14.93
C HIS A 130 -0.10 -2.05 -14.91
N ASP A 131 0.97 -1.28 -15.12
CA ASP A 131 2.34 -1.83 -15.16
C ASP A 131 2.78 -2.39 -13.81
N LEU A 132 2.28 -1.81 -12.70
CA LEU A 132 2.53 -2.32 -11.36
C LEU A 132 1.87 -3.69 -11.14
N ALA A 133 0.61 -3.85 -11.57
CA ALA A 133 -0.08 -5.13 -11.49
C ALA A 133 0.65 -6.22 -12.29
N ALA A 134 1.06 -5.88 -13.52
CA ALA A 134 1.85 -6.78 -14.37
C ALA A 134 3.20 -7.12 -13.73
N ALA A 135 3.90 -6.13 -13.17
CA ALA A 135 5.18 -6.32 -12.49
C ALA A 135 5.06 -7.22 -11.27
N TYR A 136 4.01 -7.08 -10.46
CA TYR A 136 3.78 -7.98 -9.33
C TYR A 136 3.57 -9.42 -9.77
N ARG A 137 2.73 -9.67 -10.78
CA ARG A 137 2.53 -11.01 -11.31
C ARG A 137 3.82 -11.61 -11.82
N GLN A 138 4.51 -10.91 -12.72
CA GLN A 138 5.76 -11.40 -13.32
C GLN A 138 6.85 -11.65 -12.29
N SER A 139 6.95 -10.79 -11.26
CA SER A 139 7.93 -10.95 -10.19
C SER A 139 7.64 -12.17 -9.32
N VAL A 140 6.37 -12.41 -8.97
CA VAL A 140 5.96 -13.59 -8.20
C VAL A 140 6.15 -14.86 -9.02
N GLU A 141 5.71 -14.88 -10.27
CA GLU A 141 5.86 -16.04 -11.16
C GLU A 141 7.32 -16.37 -11.41
N ARG A 142 8.18 -15.38 -11.65
CA ARG A 142 9.63 -15.58 -11.82
C ARG A 142 10.28 -16.08 -10.53
N ARG A 143 9.92 -15.52 -9.38
CA ARG A 143 10.56 -15.85 -8.09
C ARG A 143 10.20 -17.25 -7.60
N PHE A 144 8.99 -17.71 -7.87
CA PHE A 144 8.46 -18.99 -7.37
C PHE A 144 8.15 -19.98 -8.49
N ASP A 145 8.81 -19.82 -9.65
CA ASP A 145 8.60 -20.63 -10.86
C ASP A 145 8.70 -22.14 -10.58
N GLU A 146 9.69 -22.57 -9.80
CA GLU A 146 9.86 -23.98 -9.41
C GLU A 146 8.65 -24.52 -8.64
N PHE A 147 8.07 -23.72 -7.73
CA PHE A 147 6.88 -24.12 -6.99
C PHE A 147 5.64 -24.19 -7.87
N PHE A 148 5.56 -23.33 -8.89
CA PHE A 148 4.46 -23.32 -9.86
C PHE A 148 4.56 -24.39 -10.94
N LYS A 149 5.73 -25.02 -11.13
CA LYS A 149 5.94 -26.13 -12.07
C LYS A 149 5.63 -27.51 -11.47
N LEU A 150 5.56 -27.60 -10.14
CA LEU A 150 5.25 -28.84 -9.43
C LEU A 150 3.76 -29.20 -9.45
N PHE A 151 2.90 -28.33 -9.98
CA PHE A 151 1.44 -28.44 -10.05
C PHE A 151 0.91 -27.81 -11.34
#